data_AF-A0A6M1EAI5-F1
#
_entry.id   AF-A0A6M1EAI5-F1
#
_cell.length_a   1.000
_cell.length_b   1.000
_cell.length_c   1.000
_cell.angle_alpha   90.00
_cell.angle_beta   90.00
_cell.angle_gamma   90.00
#
_symmetry.space_group_name_H-M   'P 1'
#
loop_
_entity.id
_entity.type
_entity.pdbx_description
1 polymer ?
#
loop_
_entity_poly.entity_id
_entity_poly.type
_entity_poly.pdbx_seq_one_letter_code
_entity_poly.pdbx_strand_id
1 'polypeptide(L)'
;MKKIFTVGIISLLALSSFQACTKEELITINDPLELDENSVQFQQYMEERAVQLIKKYRFDQLGNTIDRIKDPVVRERVIALLTEYRDRAFNEALYYAKPNGDTIFFFPPNIDNRFETKRLLISNLYQKAVVNEIGVLHGFKNFPNVETVDIGNSLATGIKDLNSLPELKAFHWTFEPYYFAQFYPEVELAPRPLEFDFSQNDKLETVNIQYVDLANLKFLVTKIKNVSLTDAIVNKSQEINAITANDIRIAGVSEAKDLVLTSQATDALILNLAGVSSLDMSEANIKTFTNGLGVEKIKFNEGLKKLSLNAAGLKEQPIFPISIEELTVYNYPFAANYPHQLKKLTYRYNNGHVEETDISHLTQLEDLNCFFNTNNDYTSGTWLEWYGNKLKMPEGLKRFETGTAGYYLINVEDMRFPSSVQSIKFGGTIKSGTLDLSVQPNLKELTINEMQNGVVKLPVGIERINIGARTPELDLSHLTNLQYLSLSLGSTNKVFFPELTNIPVTLILPPNLQESALSGVNIGRKPINLTPGSTIVNEPAWFDKYVEYINY
;
A
#
# COMPACT_ATOMS: atom_id res chain seq x y z
N MET A 1 -28.68 -13.89 21.10
CA MET A 1 -29.68 -13.87 20.01
C MET A 1 -30.85 -13.02 20.49
N LYS A 2 -31.02 -11.80 19.96
CA LYS A 2 -31.90 -11.49 18.80
C LYS A 2 -33.36 -11.85 19.16
N LYS A 3 -34.31 -10.93 19.25
CA LYS A 3 -34.69 -9.92 18.24
C LYS A 3 -35.54 -8.83 18.93
N ILE A 4 -35.31 -7.52 18.77
CA ILE A 4 -35.49 -6.60 17.63
C ILE A 4 -36.49 -5.52 18.10
N PHE A 5 -36.09 -4.25 17.95
CA PHE A 5 -36.98 -3.10 17.80
C PHE A 5 -38.09 -3.39 16.78
N THR A 6 -39.35 -3.47 17.18
CA THR A 6 -40.51 -3.38 16.25
C THR A 6 -41.75 -3.20 17.13
N VAL A 7 -42.61 -2.22 16.96
CA VAL A 7 -42.89 -1.30 15.86
C VAL A 7 -43.40 -0.01 16.50
N GLY A 8 -43.00 1.14 15.97
CA GLY A 8 -43.26 2.45 16.57
C GLY A 8 -44.73 2.73 16.87
N ILE A 9 -44.99 3.47 17.95
CA ILE A 9 -46.18 4.28 18.31
C ILE A 9 -47.58 3.62 18.25
N ILE A 10 -47.83 2.55 17.53
CA ILE A 10 -49.11 2.41 16.82
C ILE A 10 -49.87 1.23 17.40
N SER A 11 -50.76 1.45 18.38
CA SER A 11 -52.02 0.68 18.58
C SER A 11 -52.78 1.03 19.87
N LEU A 12 -52.14 1.54 20.92
CA LEU A 12 -52.82 1.77 22.20
C LEU A 12 -53.25 3.23 22.36
N LEU A 13 -53.83 3.85 21.34
CA LEU A 13 -55.29 3.96 21.28
C LEU A 13 -55.82 4.00 19.84
N ALA A 14 -55.33 3.14 18.95
CA ALA A 14 -56.11 2.83 17.76
C ALA A 14 -57.23 1.87 18.18
N LEU A 15 -58.47 2.37 18.16
CA LEU A 15 -59.68 1.57 18.01
C LEU A 15 -60.31 0.93 19.26
N SER A 16 -60.56 1.72 20.30
CA SER A 16 -61.83 1.62 21.05
C SER A 16 -62.66 2.88 20.76
N SER A 17 -63.01 3.23 19.53
CA SER A 17 -63.98 2.58 18.64
C SER A 17 -65.29 2.11 19.33
N PHE A 18 -66.28 3.03 19.28
CA PHE A 18 -67.76 2.89 19.29
C PHE A 18 -68.44 2.35 20.57
N GLN A 19 -69.42 3.01 21.21
CA GLN A 19 -70.48 3.89 20.70
C GLN A 19 -70.92 5.00 21.69
N ALA A 20 -71.48 6.07 21.10
CA ALA A 20 -72.47 7.01 21.65
C ALA A 20 -71.97 8.20 22.50
N CYS A 21 -71.54 9.30 21.86
CA CYS A 21 -72.39 10.49 21.69
C CYS A 21 -71.60 11.69 21.11
N THR A 22 -71.94 11.99 19.85
CA THR A 22 -72.10 13.32 19.23
C THR A 22 -70.93 14.32 19.20
N LYS A 23 -70.37 14.41 17.98
CA LYS A 23 -70.00 15.59 17.19
C LYS A 23 -69.11 16.69 17.79
N GLU A 24 -67.98 16.82 17.08
CA GLU A 24 -67.23 18.05 16.77
C GLU A 24 -66.27 18.57 17.85
N GLU A 25 -65.06 17.99 17.89
CA GLU A 25 -63.85 18.76 17.59
C GLU A 25 -62.70 17.81 17.20
N LEU A 26 -62.28 17.91 15.94
CA LEU A 26 -61.11 17.21 15.42
C LEU A 26 -59.86 17.92 15.95
N ILE A 27 -59.10 17.28 16.84
CA ILE A 27 -57.77 17.75 17.24
C ILE A 27 -56.86 17.72 16.00
N THR A 28 -56.41 18.89 15.57
CA THR A 28 -55.46 19.07 14.47
C THR A 28 -54.05 18.64 14.87
N ILE A 29 -53.38 17.84 14.03
CA ILE A 29 -52.02 17.27 14.22
C ILE A 29 -50.90 18.36 14.20
N ASN A 30 -51.25 19.65 14.31
CA ASN A 30 -50.31 20.78 14.24
C ASN A 30 -50.25 21.63 15.51
N ASP A 31 -50.91 21.23 16.61
CA ASP A 31 -50.70 21.90 17.89
C ASP A 31 -49.39 21.37 18.52
N PRO A 32 -48.46 22.24 18.93
CA PRO A 32 -47.31 21.80 19.71
C PRO A 32 -47.87 21.13 20.97
N LEU A 33 -47.49 19.88 21.21
CA LEU A 33 -47.73 19.22 22.49
C LEU A 33 -47.17 20.16 23.57
N GLU A 34 -48.03 20.87 24.29
CA GLU A 34 -47.66 21.61 25.48
C GLU A 34 -47.19 20.58 26.50
N LEU A 35 -45.87 20.36 26.52
CA LEU A 35 -45.21 19.60 27.57
C LEU A 35 -45.38 20.41 28.85
N ASP A 36 -46.25 19.92 29.75
CA ASP A 36 -46.35 20.45 31.09
C ASP A 36 -45.03 20.19 31.83
N GLU A 37 -44.16 21.22 31.83
CA GLU A 37 -42.88 21.18 32.51
C GLU A 37 -43.04 21.02 34.03
N ASN A 38 -44.21 21.27 34.60
CA ASN A 38 -44.47 21.07 36.03
C ASN A 38 -44.98 19.65 36.36
N SER A 39 -45.28 18.83 35.34
CA SER A 39 -45.73 17.46 35.56
C SER A 39 -44.65 16.62 36.24
N VAL A 40 -45.07 15.73 37.14
CA VAL A 40 -44.17 14.82 37.88
C VAL A 40 -43.34 13.96 36.92
N GLN A 41 -43.95 13.47 35.83
CA GLN A 41 -43.30 12.63 34.82
C GLN A 41 -42.21 13.38 34.07
N PHE A 42 -42.46 14.64 33.70
CA PHE A 42 -41.47 15.48 33.04
C PHE A 42 -40.29 15.80 33.97
N GLN A 43 -40.57 16.18 35.22
CA GLN A 43 -39.52 16.47 36.21
C GLN A 43 -38.66 15.25 36.52
N GLN A 44 -39.25 14.06 36.64
CA GLN A 44 -38.52 12.78 36.77
C GLN A 44 -37.63 12.49 35.56
N TYR A 45 -38.16 12.66 34.34
CA TYR A 45 -37.38 12.48 33.12
C TYR A 45 -36.18 13.42 33.06
N MET A 46 -36.34 14.70 33.42
CA MET A 46 -35.24 15.68 33.41
C MET A 46 -34.16 15.34 34.44
N GLU A 47 -34.54 14.90 35.63
CA GLU A 47 -33.58 14.41 36.64
C GLU A 47 -32.82 13.17 36.12
N GLU A 48 -33.53 12.13 35.67
CA GLU A 48 -32.91 10.90 35.18
C GLU A 48 -31.98 11.17 34.00
N ARG A 49 -32.40 12.04 33.08
CA ARG A 49 -31.60 12.47 31.93
C ARG A 49 -30.33 13.18 32.39
N ALA A 50 -30.43 14.13 33.32
CA ALA A 50 -29.28 14.84 33.86
C ALA A 50 -28.30 13.89 34.55
N VAL A 51 -28.79 13.01 35.43
CA VAL A 51 -27.97 12.01 36.14
C VAL A 51 -27.29 11.05 35.17
N GLN A 52 -28.00 10.56 34.14
CA GLN A 52 -27.42 9.69 33.12
C GLN A 52 -26.31 10.38 32.32
N LEU A 53 -26.51 11.65 31.93
CA LEU A 53 -25.50 12.42 31.19
C LEU A 53 -24.28 12.71 32.05
N ILE A 54 -24.47 13.10 33.32
CA ILE A 54 -23.39 13.33 34.30
C ILE A 54 -22.55 12.06 34.48
N LYS A 55 -23.21 10.91 34.70
CA LYS A 55 -22.52 9.62 34.89
C LYS A 55 -21.80 9.11 33.65
N LYS A 56 -22.18 9.57 32.45
CA LYS A 56 -21.49 9.31 31.18
C LYS A 56 -20.45 10.37 30.81
N TYR A 57 -20.21 11.34 31.69
CA TYR A 57 -19.35 12.51 31.45
C TYR A 57 -19.73 13.36 30.23
N ARG A 58 -21.00 13.31 29.79
CA ARG A 58 -21.53 14.14 28.70
C ARG A 58 -22.08 15.46 29.20
N PHE A 59 -21.20 16.22 29.87
CA PHE A 59 -21.55 17.54 30.43
C PHE A 59 -21.92 18.54 29.34
N ASP A 60 -21.35 18.40 28.15
CA ASP A 60 -21.66 19.17 26.94
C ASP A 60 -23.12 19.01 26.49
N GLN A 61 -23.75 17.87 26.82
CA GLN A 61 -25.13 17.58 26.45
C GLN A 61 -26.15 17.98 27.52
N LEU A 62 -25.70 18.53 28.66
CA LEU A 62 -26.62 18.95 29.71
C LEU A 62 -27.47 20.15 29.29
N GLY A 63 -26.96 21.04 28.43
CA GLY A 63 -27.72 22.20 27.94
C GLY A 63 -28.41 22.97 29.08
N ASN A 64 -29.70 23.26 28.91
CA ASN A 64 -30.56 23.86 29.95
C ASN A 64 -31.29 22.81 30.81
N THR A 65 -30.90 21.53 30.76
CA THR A 65 -31.61 20.43 31.47
C THR A 65 -31.72 20.71 32.96
N ILE A 66 -30.64 21.20 33.58
CA ILE A 66 -30.60 21.52 35.02
C ILE A 66 -31.49 22.73 35.34
N ASP A 67 -31.60 23.71 34.45
CA ASP A 67 -32.44 24.91 34.66
C ASP A 67 -33.94 24.62 34.52
N ARG A 68 -34.28 23.52 33.86
CA ARG A 68 -35.67 23.05 33.68
C ARG A 68 -36.16 22.18 34.84
N ILE A 69 -35.27 21.79 35.77
CA ILE A 69 -35.64 21.15 37.03
C ILE A 69 -36.17 22.23 37.98
N LYS A 70 -37.46 22.15 38.34
CA LYS A 70 -38.15 23.16 39.15
C LYS A 70 -38.04 22.93 40.65
N ASP A 71 -37.88 21.67 41.08
CA ASP A 71 -37.65 21.33 42.49
C ASP A 71 -36.24 21.77 42.91
N PRO A 72 -36.11 22.73 43.86
CA PRO A 72 -34.81 23.23 44.30
C PRO A 72 -33.91 22.16 44.93
N VAL A 73 -34.49 21.20 45.67
CA VAL A 73 -33.75 20.14 46.36
C VAL A 73 -33.17 19.15 45.34
N VAL A 74 -33.97 18.79 44.33
CA VAL A 74 -33.49 17.92 43.24
C VAL A 74 -32.42 18.64 42.43
N ARG A 75 -32.60 19.92 42.12
CA ARG A 75 -31.63 20.72 41.38
C ARG A 75 -30.30 20.82 42.12
N GLU A 76 -30.30 21.10 43.42
CA GLU A 76 -29.08 21.12 44.24
C GLU A 76 -28.37 19.77 44.25
N ARG A 77 -29.10 18.65 44.38
CA ARG A 77 -28.54 17.29 44.31
C ARG A 77 -27.87 17.02 42.96
N VAL A 78 -28.51 17.40 41.85
CA VAL A 78 -27.96 17.23 40.50
C VAL A 78 -26.71 18.09 40.29
N ILE A 79 -26.70 19.33 40.81
CA ILE A 79 -25.52 20.22 40.75
C ILE A 79 -24.36 19.64 41.56
N ALA A 80 -24.62 19.12 42.77
CA ALA A 80 -23.59 18.47 43.59
C ALA A 80 -22.98 17.26 42.86
N LEU A 81 -23.82 16.43 42.23
CA LEU A 81 -23.38 15.29 41.44
C LEU A 81 -22.56 15.72 40.20
N LEU A 82 -22.97 16.79 39.53
CA LEU A 82 -22.22 17.36 38.40
C LEU A 82 -20.80 17.78 38.83
N THR A 83 -20.67 18.49 39.95
CA THR A 83 -19.36 18.92 40.48
C THR A 83 -18.49 17.71 40.79
N GLU A 84 -19.00 16.73 41.54
CA GLU A 84 -18.27 15.50 41.88
C GLU A 84 -17.77 14.77 40.62
N TYR A 85 -18.65 14.56 39.64
CA TYR A 85 -18.30 13.81 38.44
C TYR A 85 -17.37 14.57 37.50
N ARG A 86 -17.41 15.92 37.48
CA ARG A 86 -16.43 16.73 36.74
C ARG A 86 -15.03 16.55 37.30
N ASP A 87 -14.87 16.61 38.61
CA ASP A 87 -13.56 16.41 39.26
C ASP A 87 -13.02 15.00 39.02
N ARG A 88 -13.90 14.00 39.05
CA ARG A 88 -13.55 12.61 38.72
C ARG A 88 -13.13 12.42 37.27
N ALA A 89 -13.81 13.07 36.32
CA ALA A 89 -13.60 12.84 34.89
C ALA A 89 -12.15 13.12 34.44
N PHE A 90 -11.47 14.10 35.04
CA PHE A 90 -10.05 14.38 34.75
C PHE A 90 -9.10 13.21 35.10
N ASN A 91 -9.48 12.35 36.05
CA ASN A 91 -8.68 11.22 36.52
C ASN A 91 -9.18 9.87 35.98
N GLU A 92 -10.32 9.85 35.29
CA GLU A 92 -10.95 8.61 34.83
C GLU A 92 -11.11 8.54 33.30
N ALA A 93 -11.31 9.67 32.61
CA ALA A 93 -11.67 9.72 31.20
C ALA A 93 -10.56 10.27 30.30
N LEU A 94 -10.76 10.14 28.98
CA LEU A 94 -10.10 11.01 28.01
C LEU A 94 -10.88 12.33 27.91
N TYR A 95 -10.19 13.39 27.52
CA TYR A 95 -10.85 14.65 27.27
C TYR A 95 -10.17 15.48 26.18
N TYR A 96 -10.98 16.32 25.55
CA TYR A 96 -10.56 17.26 24.53
C TYR A 96 -10.64 18.67 25.06
N ALA A 97 -9.49 19.36 25.11
CA ALA A 97 -9.39 20.74 25.57
C ALA A 97 -9.39 21.67 24.35
N LYS A 98 -10.42 22.53 24.25
CA LYS A 98 -10.56 23.52 23.19
C LYS A 98 -9.80 24.82 23.53
N PRO A 99 -9.38 25.62 22.53
CA PRO A 99 -8.67 26.89 22.75
C PRO A 99 -9.45 27.91 23.58
N ASN A 100 -10.78 27.87 23.57
CA ASN A 100 -11.64 28.76 24.36
C ASN A 100 -11.76 28.35 25.85
N GLY A 101 -11.10 27.27 26.27
CA GLY A 101 -11.15 26.74 27.63
C GLY A 101 -12.22 25.66 27.86
N ASP A 102 -13.08 25.39 26.88
CA ASP A 102 -14.08 24.33 26.99
C ASP A 102 -13.43 22.94 26.95
N THR A 103 -13.99 22.01 27.73
CA THR A 103 -13.49 20.63 27.80
C THR A 103 -14.62 19.64 27.54
N ILE A 104 -14.38 18.70 26.62
CA ILE A 104 -15.31 17.61 26.32
C ILE A 104 -14.70 16.29 26.79
N PHE A 105 -15.33 15.65 27.78
CA PHE A 105 -14.92 14.36 28.31
C PHE A 105 -15.59 13.20 27.55
N PHE A 106 -14.87 12.09 27.39
CA PHE A 106 -15.40 10.93 26.72
C PHE A 106 -14.64 9.65 27.09
N PHE A 107 -15.33 8.52 26.93
CA PHE A 107 -14.71 7.21 26.84
C PHE A 107 -14.86 6.71 25.39
N PRO A 108 -13.77 6.24 24.76
CA PRO A 108 -13.83 5.47 23.54
C PRO A 108 -14.82 4.28 23.64
N PRO A 109 -15.46 3.87 22.54
CA PRO A 109 -16.52 2.86 22.55
C PRO A 109 -16.06 1.47 23.04
N ASN A 110 -14.75 1.26 23.13
CA ASN A 110 -14.13 -0.01 23.47
C ASN A 110 -13.59 -0.06 24.92
N ILE A 111 -14.09 0.81 25.80
CA ILE A 111 -13.63 0.90 27.19
C ILE A 111 -14.73 0.47 28.14
N ASP A 112 -14.60 -0.75 28.64
CA ASP A 112 -15.38 -1.26 29.77
C ASP A 112 -14.61 -1.07 31.09
N ASN A 113 -13.29 -1.34 31.08
CA ASN A 113 -12.40 -1.14 32.22
C ASN A 113 -11.07 -0.51 31.77
N ARG A 114 -10.81 0.74 32.16
CA ARG A 114 -9.61 1.50 31.80
C ARG A 114 -8.28 0.81 32.17
N PHE A 115 -8.27 -0.02 33.20
CA PHE A 115 -7.08 -0.74 33.64
C PHE A 115 -6.83 -2.02 32.83
N GLU A 116 -7.83 -2.54 32.13
CA GLU A 116 -7.70 -3.71 31.25
C GLU A 116 -7.57 -3.33 29.77
N THR A 117 -7.93 -2.08 29.43
CA THR A 117 -7.85 -1.56 28.07
C THR A 117 -6.44 -1.62 27.50
N LYS A 118 -6.28 -2.42 26.44
CA LYS A 118 -5.03 -2.54 25.67
C LYS A 118 -4.97 -1.63 24.44
N ARG A 119 -6.12 -1.13 23.97
CA ARG A 119 -6.22 -0.35 22.74
C ARG A 119 -7.13 0.85 22.96
N LEU A 120 -6.75 2.02 22.46
CA LEU A 120 -7.61 3.19 22.41
C LEU A 120 -7.95 3.50 20.95
N LEU A 121 -9.25 3.59 20.64
CA LEU A 121 -9.73 3.96 19.30
C LEU A 121 -10.52 5.27 19.38
N ILE A 122 -9.95 6.33 18.84
CA ILE A 122 -10.56 7.67 18.79
C ILE A 122 -10.79 8.00 17.31
N SER A 123 -12.03 8.19 16.90
CA SER A 123 -12.34 8.47 15.50
C SER A 123 -13.52 9.40 15.37
N ASN A 124 -13.51 10.25 14.34
CA ASN A 124 -14.68 11.06 14.01
C ASN A 124 -15.95 10.22 13.81
N LEU A 125 -15.86 8.96 13.40
CA LEU A 125 -17.01 8.08 13.24
C LEU A 125 -17.79 7.88 14.54
N TYR A 126 -17.09 7.80 15.67
CA TYR A 126 -17.69 7.51 16.98
C TYR A 126 -17.78 8.74 17.88
N GLN A 127 -16.87 9.70 17.71
CA GLN A 127 -16.76 10.88 18.56
C GLN A 127 -16.82 12.20 17.76
N LYS A 128 -17.75 12.33 16.81
CA LYS A 128 -17.92 13.54 15.96
C LYS A 128 -17.81 14.85 16.73
N ALA A 129 -18.50 14.98 17.87
CA ALA A 129 -18.53 16.19 18.69
C ALA A 129 -17.22 16.53 19.40
N VAL A 130 -16.25 15.60 19.41
CA VAL A 130 -14.99 15.72 20.15
C VAL A 130 -13.84 16.10 19.22
N VAL A 131 -13.80 15.54 18.01
CA VAL A 131 -12.57 15.58 17.17
C VAL A 131 -12.70 16.42 15.90
N ASN A 132 -13.83 17.12 15.70
CA ASN A 132 -14.11 17.93 14.51
C ASN A 132 -13.76 19.43 14.65
N GLU A 133 -13.18 19.84 15.77
CA GLU A 133 -12.70 21.22 16.02
C GLU A 133 -11.25 21.17 16.48
N ILE A 134 -10.52 22.28 16.43
CA ILE A 134 -9.12 22.39 16.88
C ILE A 134 -9.04 22.31 18.42
N GLY A 135 -8.00 21.67 18.95
CA GLY A 135 -7.80 21.44 20.38
C GLY A 135 -6.74 20.37 20.64
N VAL A 136 -6.60 19.99 21.92
CA VAL A 136 -5.59 19.03 22.38
C VAL A 136 -6.28 17.86 23.08
N LEU A 137 -5.83 16.63 22.80
CA LEU A 137 -6.31 15.44 23.49
C LEU A 137 -5.52 15.19 24.78
N HIS A 138 -6.21 14.82 25.85
CA HIS A 138 -5.64 14.59 27.18
C HIS A 138 -6.21 13.32 27.83
N GLY A 139 -5.64 12.95 28.97
CA GLY A 139 -6.15 11.88 29.85
C GLY A 139 -5.58 10.50 29.53
N PHE A 140 -4.60 10.38 28.63
CA PHE A 140 -3.99 9.10 28.27
C PHE A 140 -3.35 8.39 29.46
N LYS A 141 -2.76 9.15 30.41
CA LYS A 141 -2.22 8.63 31.67
C LYS A 141 -3.21 7.80 32.51
N ASN A 142 -4.53 7.99 32.30
CA ASN A 142 -5.58 7.26 33.01
C ASN A 142 -5.73 5.80 32.51
N PHE A 143 -5.01 5.43 31.44
CA PHE A 143 -5.06 4.13 30.78
C PHE A 143 -3.68 3.46 30.75
N PRO A 144 -3.16 3.00 31.90
CA PRO A 144 -1.74 2.63 32.06
C PRO A 144 -1.29 1.40 31.26
N ASN A 145 -2.23 0.52 30.89
CA ASN A 145 -1.93 -0.75 30.23
C ASN A 145 -2.11 -0.71 28.69
N VAL A 146 -2.31 0.48 28.12
CA VAL A 146 -2.54 0.65 26.67
C VAL A 146 -1.27 0.35 25.90
N GLU A 147 -1.41 -0.55 24.93
CA GLU A 147 -0.34 -0.96 24.01
C GLU A 147 -0.51 -0.34 22.62
N THR A 148 -1.72 0.09 22.26
CA THR A 148 -2.02 0.66 20.94
C THR A 148 -2.94 1.86 21.02
N VAL A 149 -2.58 2.94 20.34
CA VAL A 149 -3.42 4.13 20.17
C VAL A 149 -3.69 4.34 18.69
N ASP A 150 -4.98 4.38 18.31
CA ASP A 150 -5.45 4.68 16.97
C ASP A 150 -6.32 5.94 17.00
N ILE A 151 -5.92 6.94 16.21
CA ILE A 151 -6.66 8.20 16.08
C ILE A 151 -6.95 8.45 14.60
N GLY A 152 -8.23 8.57 14.27
CA GLY A 152 -8.71 8.72 12.90
C GLY A 152 -9.50 10.01 12.68
N ASN A 153 -9.12 10.78 11.67
CA ASN A 153 -9.85 11.95 11.18
C ASN A 153 -10.13 12.98 12.30
N SER A 154 -9.09 13.31 13.07
CA SER A 154 -9.16 14.27 14.16
C SER A 154 -8.45 15.57 13.78
N LEU A 155 -9.01 16.72 14.18
CA LEU A 155 -8.37 18.03 14.10
C LEU A 155 -7.52 18.38 15.34
N ALA A 156 -7.25 17.41 16.22
CA ALA A 156 -6.39 17.66 17.38
C ALA A 156 -4.97 18.04 16.93
N THR A 157 -4.39 19.05 17.57
CA THR A 157 -3.04 19.55 17.25
C THR A 157 -1.96 18.91 18.12
N GLY A 158 -2.35 18.09 19.10
CA GLY A 158 -1.42 17.45 20.00
C GLY A 158 -2.09 16.44 20.91
N ILE A 159 -1.25 15.64 21.55
CA ILE A 159 -1.66 14.70 22.60
C ILE A 159 -0.83 14.98 23.84
N LYS A 160 -1.52 15.42 24.89
CA LYS A 160 -0.91 15.61 26.19
C LYS A 160 -0.73 14.26 26.88
N ASP A 161 0.42 14.10 27.53
CA ASP A 161 0.80 12.93 28.32
C ASP A 161 0.96 11.62 27.50
N LEU A 162 1.17 11.70 26.19
CA LEU A 162 1.47 10.52 25.35
C LEU A 162 2.71 9.75 25.85
N ASN A 163 3.72 10.52 26.26
CA ASN A 163 4.95 10.03 26.89
C ASN A 163 4.73 9.35 28.25
N SER A 164 3.52 9.40 28.82
CA SER A 164 3.19 8.73 30.09
C SER A 164 2.62 7.32 29.92
N LEU A 165 2.48 6.81 28.69
CA LEU A 165 2.00 5.46 28.41
C LEU A 165 3.17 4.44 28.43
N PRO A 166 3.35 3.66 29.51
CA PRO A 166 4.52 2.81 29.68
C PRO A 166 4.46 1.53 28.84
N GLU A 167 3.28 1.10 28.42
CA GLU A 167 3.09 -0.13 27.64
C GLU A 167 2.93 0.13 26.13
N LEU A 168 3.04 1.38 25.67
CA LEU A 168 2.75 1.75 24.29
C LEU A 168 3.73 1.08 23.31
N LYS A 169 3.19 0.26 22.41
CA LYS A 169 3.94 -0.45 21.35
C LYS A 169 3.65 0.11 19.96
N ALA A 170 2.43 0.62 19.73
CA ALA A 170 2.01 1.10 18.42
C ALA A 170 1.19 2.40 18.51
N PHE A 171 1.51 3.35 17.64
CA PHE A 171 0.77 4.61 17.52
C PHE A 171 0.39 4.86 16.06
N HIS A 172 -0.90 5.07 15.82
CA HIS A 172 -1.45 5.33 14.50
C HIS A 172 -2.29 6.60 14.50
N TRP A 173 -1.93 7.53 13.61
CA TRP A 173 -2.67 8.75 13.33
C TRP A 173 -3.00 8.80 11.85
N THR A 174 -4.27 8.66 11.51
CA THR A 174 -4.76 8.65 10.13
C THR A 174 -5.68 9.81 9.89
N PHE A 175 -5.49 10.53 8.78
CA PHE A 175 -6.34 11.67 8.43
C PHE A 175 -6.56 11.67 6.91
N GLU A 176 -7.82 11.49 6.50
CA GLU A 176 -8.21 11.48 5.10
C GLU A 176 -8.88 12.82 4.74
N PRO A 177 -8.14 13.78 4.15
CA PRO A 177 -8.67 15.13 3.94
C PRO A 177 -9.88 15.15 2.99
N TYR A 178 -9.90 14.30 1.97
CA TYR A 178 -11.02 14.19 1.04
C TYR A 178 -12.31 13.73 1.75
N TYR A 179 -12.21 12.70 2.60
CA TYR A 179 -13.35 12.22 3.38
C TYR A 179 -13.79 13.27 4.40
N PHE A 180 -12.85 13.92 5.09
CA PHE A 180 -13.16 14.92 6.10
C PHE A 180 -13.89 16.14 5.51
N ALA A 181 -13.43 16.65 4.36
CA ALA A 181 -14.03 17.79 3.67
C ALA A 181 -15.48 17.55 3.20
N GLN A 182 -15.91 16.29 3.03
CA GLN A 182 -17.31 15.99 2.70
C GLN A 182 -18.27 16.26 3.86
N PHE A 183 -17.80 16.17 5.11
CA PHE A 183 -18.60 16.42 6.30
C PHE A 183 -18.43 17.83 6.86
N TYR A 184 -17.26 18.45 6.62
CA TYR A 184 -16.88 19.76 7.13
C TYR A 184 -16.23 20.62 6.03
N PRO A 185 -16.95 20.97 4.96
CA PRO A 185 -16.40 21.67 3.79
C PRO A 185 -15.88 23.08 4.09
N GLU A 186 -16.33 23.67 5.19
CA GLU A 186 -15.92 25.00 5.67
C GLU A 186 -14.57 25.01 6.39
N VAL A 187 -14.03 23.84 6.75
CA VAL A 187 -12.75 23.74 7.47
C VAL A 187 -11.61 23.71 6.47
N GLU A 188 -10.71 24.70 6.57
CA GLU A 188 -9.48 24.70 5.79
C GLU A 188 -8.51 23.60 6.29
N LEU A 189 -8.23 22.65 5.39
CA LEU A 189 -7.38 21.51 5.65
C LEU A 189 -5.98 21.74 5.04
N ALA A 190 -4.98 21.65 5.90
CA ALA A 190 -3.57 21.57 5.55
C ALA A 190 -2.89 20.66 6.58
N PRO A 191 -1.80 19.93 6.23
CA PRO A 191 -0.97 19.27 7.22
C PRO A 191 -0.49 20.29 8.27
N ARG A 192 -0.46 19.90 9.54
CA ARG A 192 -0.12 20.81 10.64
C ARG A 192 0.95 20.21 11.54
N PRO A 193 1.74 21.06 12.23
CA PRO A 193 2.67 20.58 13.24
C PRO A 193 1.90 19.88 14.36
N LEU A 194 2.23 18.62 14.62
CA LEU A 194 1.61 17.84 15.70
C LEU A 194 2.57 17.78 16.89
N GLU A 195 2.07 18.13 18.07
CA GLU A 195 2.83 18.04 19.32
C GLU A 195 2.75 16.62 19.89
N PHE A 196 3.43 15.67 19.23
CA PHE A 196 3.58 14.30 19.74
C PHE A 196 4.98 14.10 20.29
N ASP A 197 5.02 13.67 21.55
CA ASP A 197 6.26 13.37 22.26
C ASP A 197 6.31 11.87 22.59
N PHE A 198 7.08 11.13 21.80
CA PHE A 198 7.31 9.70 22.00
C PHE A 198 8.50 9.41 22.91
N SER A 199 9.23 10.42 23.40
CA SER A 199 10.59 10.29 23.95
C SER A 199 10.73 9.38 25.18
N GLN A 200 9.62 9.01 25.84
CA GLN A 200 9.61 8.14 27.03
C GLN A 200 8.88 6.79 26.80
N ASN A 201 8.44 6.49 25.58
CA ASN A 201 7.79 5.21 25.25
C ASN A 201 8.83 4.14 24.84
N ASP A 202 9.57 3.62 25.80
CA ASP A 202 10.65 2.64 25.61
C ASP A 202 10.23 1.32 24.92
N LYS A 203 8.95 0.96 24.99
CA LYS A 203 8.37 -0.23 24.32
C LYS A 203 7.82 0.03 22.91
N LEU A 204 7.92 1.26 22.41
CA LEU A 204 7.36 1.63 21.12
C LEU A 204 8.08 0.87 19.99
N GLU A 205 7.29 0.25 19.12
CA GLU A 205 7.81 -0.50 17.98
C GLU A 205 7.43 0.14 16.65
N THR A 206 6.24 0.72 16.56
CA THR A 206 5.67 1.21 15.29
C THR A 206 4.98 2.56 15.46
N VAL A 207 5.29 3.49 14.55
CA VAL A 207 4.63 4.81 14.44
C VAL A 207 4.16 5.01 13.00
N ASN A 208 2.86 5.23 12.81
CA ASN A 208 2.28 5.57 11.52
C ASN A 208 1.51 6.89 11.64
N ILE A 209 1.92 7.93 10.90
CA ILE A 209 1.28 9.25 10.94
C ILE A 209 1.01 9.72 9.52
N GLN A 210 -0.22 10.14 9.26
CA GLN A 210 -0.65 10.70 7.98
C GLN A 210 -0.97 12.19 8.12
N TYR A 211 -0.73 12.95 7.04
CA TYR A 211 -1.15 14.34 6.91
C TYR A 211 -0.59 15.26 8.01
N VAL A 212 0.75 15.26 8.15
CA VAL A 212 1.47 15.88 9.27
C VAL A 212 2.60 16.79 8.79
N ASP A 213 2.83 17.90 9.48
CA ASP A 213 4.07 18.67 9.39
C ASP A 213 5.02 18.24 10.53
N LEU A 214 6.28 17.93 10.17
CA LEU A 214 7.23 17.32 11.11
C LEU A 214 7.88 18.31 12.09
N ALA A 215 7.63 19.62 11.99
CA ALA A 215 8.34 20.66 12.75
C ALA A 215 8.41 20.45 14.27
N ASN A 216 7.40 19.78 14.85
CA ASN A 216 7.24 19.60 16.30
C ASN A 216 7.25 18.14 16.78
N LEU A 217 7.45 17.17 15.89
CA LEU A 217 7.46 15.76 16.27
C LEU A 217 8.75 15.42 17.03
N LYS A 218 8.60 14.74 18.17
CA LYS A 218 9.74 14.24 18.96
C LYS A 218 9.73 12.73 19.01
N PHE A 219 10.81 12.13 18.51
CA PHE A 219 11.02 10.69 18.53
C PHE A 219 11.88 10.24 19.71
N LEU A 220 11.89 8.93 19.95
CA LEU A 220 12.76 8.26 20.90
C LEU A 220 14.23 8.33 20.47
N VAL A 221 15.12 8.24 21.46
CA VAL A 221 16.55 7.98 21.22
C VAL A 221 16.79 6.50 20.88
N THR A 222 15.93 5.61 21.38
CA THR A 222 16.02 4.16 21.12
C THR A 222 15.50 3.80 19.72
N LYS A 223 16.16 2.85 19.06
CA LYS A 223 15.81 2.38 17.73
C LYS A 223 14.52 1.54 17.75
N ILE A 224 13.47 2.01 17.09
CA ILE A 224 12.20 1.28 16.94
C ILE A 224 12.15 0.46 15.64
N LYS A 225 11.10 -0.33 15.42
CA LYS A 225 11.02 -1.17 14.20
C LYS A 225 10.66 -0.34 12.98
N ASN A 226 9.52 0.35 13.02
CA ASN A 226 8.94 0.99 11.83
C ASN A 226 8.46 2.41 12.10
N VAL A 227 8.79 3.32 11.18
CA VAL A 227 8.18 4.66 11.10
C VAL A 227 7.65 4.88 9.69
N SER A 228 6.36 5.18 9.56
CA SER A 228 5.74 5.57 8.30
C SER A 228 5.07 6.92 8.44
N LEU A 229 5.52 7.89 7.64
CA LEU A 229 4.98 9.24 7.56
C LEU A 229 4.46 9.45 6.14
N THR A 230 3.16 9.66 5.96
CA THR A 230 2.55 9.88 4.64
C THR A 230 1.84 11.22 4.57
N ASP A 231 1.80 11.82 3.38
CA ASP A 231 1.32 13.19 3.18
C ASP A 231 2.00 14.17 4.15
N ALA A 232 3.30 13.96 4.36
CA ALA A 232 4.09 14.69 5.34
C ALA A 232 4.72 15.97 4.73
N ILE A 233 4.91 17.00 5.56
CA ILE A 233 5.73 18.18 5.24
C ILE A 233 7.05 18.08 6.02
N VAL A 234 8.16 17.99 5.29
CA VAL A 234 9.52 18.03 5.85
C VAL A 234 10.09 19.43 5.68
N ASN A 235 10.41 20.10 6.77
CA ASN A 235 10.92 21.48 6.75
C ASN A 235 12.44 21.54 6.77
N LYS A 236 13.11 20.55 7.37
CA LYS A 236 14.57 20.53 7.55
C LYS A 236 15.10 19.13 7.78
N SER A 237 16.38 18.90 7.47
CA SER A 237 16.99 17.56 7.58
C SER A 237 17.00 17.01 9.00
N GLN A 238 17.05 17.87 10.03
CA GLN A 238 17.05 17.47 11.43
C GLN A 238 15.79 16.68 11.82
N GLU A 239 14.66 16.91 11.16
CA GLU A 239 13.41 16.19 11.43
C GLU A 239 13.53 14.72 11.03
N ILE A 240 14.14 14.43 9.88
CA ILE A 240 14.43 13.06 9.45
C ILE A 240 15.53 12.44 10.32
N ASN A 241 16.59 13.21 10.59
CA ASN A 241 17.74 12.73 11.38
C ASN A 241 17.38 12.42 12.84
N ALA A 242 16.31 13.01 13.38
CA ALA A 242 15.82 12.71 14.73
C ALA A 242 15.13 11.34 14.83
N ILE A 243 14.76 10.72 13.70
CA ILE A 243 14.07 9.43 13.66
C ILE A 243 15.11 8.30 13.77
N THR A 244 14.94 7.45 14.78
CA THR A 244 15.77 6.25 14.97
C THR A 244 14.90 5.00 14.82
N ALA A 245 14.97 4.33 13.66
CA ALA A 245 14.20 3.12 13.38
C ALA A 245 14.92 2.16 12.43
N ASN A 246 14.54 0.88 12.39
CA ASN A 246 15.04 -0.05 11.37
C ASN A 246 14.55 0.38 9.98
N ASP A 247 13.25 0.63 9.84
CA ASP A 247 12.60 0.95 8.59
C ASP A 247 11.89 2.31 8.69
N ILE A 248 12.28 3.25 7.82
CA ILE A 248 11.70 4.58 7.74
C ILE A 248 11.11 4.77 6.34
N ARG A 249 9.83 5.15 6.28
CA ARG A 249 9.15 5.56 5.05
C ARG A 249 8.60 6.96 5.23
N ILE A 250 8.98 7.88 4.35
CA ILE A 250 8.46 9.25 4.32
C ILE A 250 7.98 9.55 2.91
N ALA A 251 6.70 9.92 2.79
CA ALA A 251 6.08 10.35 1.54
C ALA A 251 5.35 11.68 1.74
N GLY A 252 5.53 12.61 0.81
CA GLY A 252 4.93 13.95 0.90
C GLY A 252 5.75 15.02 0.17
N VAL A 253 5.92 16.16 0.82
CA VAL A 253 6.65 17.32 0.29
C VAL A 253 7.77 17.73 1.23
N SER A 254 8.82 18.32 0.67
CA SER A 254 9.91 18.95 1.40
C SER A 254 9.94 20.43 1.08
N GLU A 255 9.84 21.27 2.12
CA GLU A 255 10.10 22.71 2.03
C GLU A 255 11.61 23.00 1.98
N ALA A 256 12.42 22.10 2.56
CA ALA A 256 13.87 22.12 2.38
C ALA A 256 14.25 21.57 1.00
N LYS A 257 14.92 22.39 0.19
CA LYS A 257 15.48 21.96 -1.10
C LYS A 257 16.71 21.06 -0.94
N ASP A 258 17.51 21.33 0.09
CA ASP A 258 18.74 20.60 0.37
C ASP A 258 18.57 19.79 1.65
N LEU A 259 18.73 18.47 1.55
CA LEU A 259 18.63 17.55 2.66
C LEU A 259 19.98 16.90 2.94
N VAL A 260 20.45 17.00 4.19
CA VAL A 260 21.67 16.33 4.67
C VAL A 260 21.30 15.32 5.74
N LEU A 261 21.40 14.04 5.40
CA LEU A 261 21.06 12.92 6.26
C LEU A 261 22.31 12.39 6.96
N THR A 262 22.23 12.30 8.28
CA THR A 262 23.34 11.87 9.16
C THR A 262 22.95 10.69 10.05
N SER A 263 21.73 10.15 9.88
CA SER A 263 21.23 9.04 10.70
C SER A 263 22.15 7.82 10.61
N GLN A 264 22.64 7.37 11.77
CA GLN A 264 23.64 6.30 11.90
C GLN A 264 23.05 4.90 12.12
N ALA A 265 21.72 4.79 12.23
CA ALA A 265 21.07 3.56 12.64
C ALA A 265 19.73 3.36 11.92
N THR A 266 19.75 3.33 10.57
CA THR A 266 18.57 3.00 9.75
C THR A 266 18.93 1.85 8.82
N ASP A 267 18.20 0.73 8.87
CA ASP A 267 18.46 -0.39 7.95
C ASP A 267 17.86 -0.11 6.56
N ALA A 268 16.64 0.41 6.49
CA ALA A 268 16.01 0.83 5.24
C ALA A 268 15.36 2.21 5.32
N LEU A 269 15.62 3.04 4.32
CA LEU A 269 15.02 4.35 4.15
C LEU A 269 14.32 4.45 2.79
N ILE A 270 13.04 4.81 2.81
CA ILE A 270 12.24 5.12 1.62
C ILE A 270 11.83 6.59 1.69
N LEU A 271 12.31 7.39 0.73
CA LEU A 271 11.94 8.79 0.58
C LEU A 271 11.20 9.02 -0.73
N ASN A 272 9.97 9.51 -0.62
CA ASN A 272 9.14 9.95 -1.73
C ASN A 272 8.71 11.40 -1.46
N LEU A 273 9.67 12.32 -1.53
CA LEU A 273 9.47 13.74 -1.23
C LEU A 273 9.54 14.57 -2.51
N ALA A 274 8.50 15.35 -2.80
CA ALA A 274 8.56 16.39 -3.82
C ALA A 274 9.29 17.63 -3.28
N GLY A 275 9.93 18.41 -4.14
CA GLY A 275 10.60 19.67 -3.75
C GLY A 275 12.07 19.56 -3.33
N VAL A 276 12.61 18.34 -3.21
CA VAL A 276 14.03 18.11 -2.89
C VAL A 276 14.89 18.27 -4.15
N SER A 277 15.80 19.23 -4.13
CA SER A 277 16.80 19.44 -5.18
C SER A 277 18.07 18.64 -4.93
N SER A 278 18.60 18.65 -3.70
CA SER A 278 19.85 17.97 -3.35
C SER A 278 19.65 17.07 -2.14
N LEU A 279 20.16 15.84 -2.22
CA LEU A 279 20.16 14.88 -1.11
C LEU A 279 21.58 14.38 -0.85
N ASP A 280 22.14 14.75 0.31
CA ASP A 280 23.43 14.23 0.78
C ASP A 280 23.17 13.25 1.92
N MET A 281 23.51 11.99 1.73
CA MET A 281 23.50 10.97 2.77
C MET A 281 24.88 10.34 2.97
N SER A 282 25.95 11.00 2.53
CA SER A 282 27.31 10.46 2.58
C SER A 282 27.76 10.11 4.01
N GLU A 283 27.30 10.88 5.00
CA GLU A 283 27.58 10.65 6.41
C GLU A 283 26.58 9.67 7.08
N ALA A 284 25.50 9.26 6.41
CA ALA A 284 24.53 8.35 6.98
C ALA A 284 25.04 6.89 7.01
N ASN A 285 24.41 6.06 7.83
CA ASN A 285 24.63 4.62 7.84
C ASN A 285 23.33 3.90 7.48
N ILE A 286 23.03 3.87 6.19
CA ILE A 286 21.83 3.26 5.60
C ILE A 286 22.25 2.05 4.77
N LYS A 287 21.57 0.90 4.94
CA LYS A 287 21.86 -0.30 4.15
C LYS A 287 20.99 -0.41 2.89
N THR A 288 19.74 0.02 2.97
CA THR A 288 18.79 -0.01 1.87
C THR A 288 18.19 1.38 1.67
N PHE A 289 18.26 1.90 0.45
CA PHE A 289 17.68 3.20 0.12
C PHE A 289 16.75 3.10 -1.09
N THR A 290 15.58 3.72 -0.99
CA THR A 290 14.66 3.90 -2.11
C THR A 290 14.29 5.36 -2.24
N ASN A 291 14.46 5.90 -3.44
CA ASN A 291 13.97 7.22 -3.82
C ASN A 291 12.89 7.09 -4.91
N GLY A 292 11.66 7.46 -4.58
CA GLY A 292 10.54 7.37 -5.52
C GLY A 292 10.29 8.63 -6.36
N LEU A 293 10.85 9.79 -5.99
CA LEU A 293 10.65 11.06 -6.70
C LEU A 293 11.97 11.65 -7.19
N GLY A 294 11.91 12.47 -8.25
CA GLY A 294 13.11 12.99 -8.90
C GLY A 294 13.85 14.00 -8.02
N VAL A 295 14.99 13.60 -7.46
CA VAL A 295 16.00 14.51 -6.90
C VAL A 295 16.95 14.95 -8.01
N GLU A 296 17.51 16.15 -7.92
CA GLU A 296 18.43 16.66 -8.96
C GLU A 296 19.87 16.22 -8.75
N LYS A 297 20.30 16.13 -7.48
CA LYS A 297 21.64 15.69 -7.08
C LYS A 297 21.56 14.78 -5.87
N ILE A 298 22.39 13.74 -5.85
CA ILE A 298 22.45 12.80 -4.73
C ILE A 298 23.87 12.33 -4.43
N LYS A 299 24.22 12.27 -3.15
CA LYS A 299 25.44 11.60 -2.64
C LYS A 299 25.06 10.48 -1.70
N PHE A 300 25.53 9.28 -1.97
CA PHE A 300 25.21 8.08 -1.20
C PHE A 300 26.23 7.82 -0.08
N ASN A 301 25.84 7.09 0.96
CA ASN A 301 26.78 6.54 1.93
C ASN A 301 27.53 5.31 1.38
N GLU A 302 28.78 5.15 1.78
CA GLU A 302 29.64 4.03 1.34
C GLU A 302 29.17 2.65 1.82
N GLY A 303 28.30 2.58 2.83
CA GLY A 303 27.76 1.34 3.39
C GLY A 303 26.53 0.78 2.66
N LEU A 304 26.02 1.47 1.64
CA LEU A 304 24.75 1.13 0.99
C LEU A 304 24.82 -0.19 0.21
N LYS A 305 23.95 -1.15 0.56
CA LYS A 305 23.89 -2.47 -0.07
C LYS A 305 22.82 -2.61 -1.14
N LYS A 306 21.69 -1.94 -0.94
CA LYS A 306 20.53 -2.00 -1.86
C LYS A 306 20.06 -0.60 -2.21
N LEU A 307 19.86 -0.33 -3.49
CA LEU A 307 19.41 0.97 -3.98
C LEU A 307 18.27 0.81 -4.99
N SER A 308 17.19 1.56 -4.81
CA SER A 308 16.17 1.80 -5.82
C SER A 308 16.05 3.29 -6.12
N LEU A 309 16.47 3.72 -7.30
CA LEU A 309 16.61 5.12 -7.66
C LEU A 309 15.73 5.49 -8.84
N ASN A 310 14.81 6.44 -8.64
CA ASN A 310 14.20 7.17 -9.75
C ASN A 310 15.09 8.31 -10.22
N ALA A 311 15.68 8.16 -11.41
CA ALA A 311 16.65 9.09 -11.96
C ALA A 311 16.06 10.15 -12.88
N ALA A 312 14.74 10.19 -13.09
CA ALA A 312 14.10 11.12 -14.03
C ALA A 312 14.39 12.61 -13.75
N GLY A 313 14.68 12.96 -12.49
CA GLY A 313 15.02 14.33 -12.08
C GLY A 313 16.51 14.63 -11.99
N LEU A 314 17.40 13.64 -12.13
CA LEU A 314 18.82 13.83 -11.90
C LEU A 314 19.44 14.71 -12.98
N LYS A 315 20.15 15.76 -12.56
CA LYS A 315 20.91 16.66 -13.45
C LYS A 315 22.37 16.22 -13.60
N GLU A 316 22.85 15.39 -12.68
CA GLU A 316 24.22 14.89 -12.63
C GLU A 316 24.19 13.37 -12.41
N GLN A 317 25.17 12.66 -12.98
CA GLN A 317 25.32 11.21 -12.73
C GLN A 317 25.83 10.99 -11.31
N PRO A 318 25.11 10.25 -10.45
CA PRO A 318 25.59 9.96 -9.12
C PRO A 318 26.75 8.98 -9.17
N ILE A 319 27.64 9.10 -8.18
CA ILE A 319 28.67 8.11 -7.92
C ILE A 319 28.03 7.01 -7.07
N PHE A 320 27.91 5.81 -7.63
CA PHE A 320 27.39 4.66 -6.89
C PHE A 320 28.46 4.10 -5.93
N PRO A 321 28.11 3.87 -4.65
CA PRO A 321 28.98 3.17 -3.72
C PRO A 321 29.40 1.79 -4.23
N ILE A 322 30.67 1.43 -4.02
CA ILE A 322 31.22 0.13 -4.45
C ILE A 322 30.57 -1.05 -3.73
N SER A 323 29.92 -0.80 -2.60
CA SER A 323 29.31 -1.79 -1.72
C SER A 323 27.92 -2.27 -2.16
N ILE A 324 27.31 -1.62 -3.17
CA ILE A 324 25.98 -1.97 -3.69
C ILE A 324 26.03 -3.37 -4.32
N GLU A 325 25.10 -4.22 -3.87
CA GLU A 325 24.91 -5.58 -4.36
C GLU A 325 23.62 -5.71 -5.18
N GLU A 326 22.60 -4.88 -4.90
CA GLU A 326 21.33 -4.87 -5.61
C GLU A 326 20.96 -3.44 -6.01
N LEU A 327 20.76 -3.22 -7.32
CA LEU A 327 20.44 -1.91 -7.88
C LEU A 327 19.18 -1.97 -8.73
N THR A 328 18.22 -1.11 -8.43
CA THR A 328 17.09 -0.79 -9.30
C THR A 328 17.21 0.66 -9.75
N VAL A 329 17.21 0.90 -11.06
CA VAL A 329 17.24 2.26 -11.62
C VAL A 329 16.05 2.49 -12.53
N TYR A 330 15.40 3.64 -12.39
CA TYR A 330 14.34 4.09 -13.27
C TYR A 330 14.81 5.30 -14.07
N ASN A 331 14.62 5.30 -15.39
CA ASN A 331 14.97 6.43 -16.27
C ASN A 331 16.43 6.89 -16.15
N TYR A 332 17.35 5.94 -16.01
CA TYR A 332 18.79 6.17 -15.96
C TYR A 332 19.45 5.56 -17.20
N PRO A 333 20.63 6.03 -17.67
CA PRO A 333 21.31 5.39 -18.80
C PRO A 333 21.69 3.93 -18.52
N PHE A 334 21.37 3.03 -19.45
CA PHE A 334 21.65 1.59 -19.29
C PHE A 334 23.15 1.25 -19.30
N ALA A 335 23.98 2.03 -20.02
CA ALA A 335 25.43 1.83 -20.12
C ALA A 335 26.24 2.67 -19.11
N ALA A 336 25.68 2.96 -17.93
CA ALA A 336 26.37 3.71 -16.90
C ALA A 336 27.46 2.88 -16.20
N ASN A 337 28.40 3.57 -15.55
CA ASN A 337 29.44 2.93 -14.73
C ASN A 337 28.82 2.40 -13.42
N TYR A 338 28.34 1.16 -13.45
CA TYR A 338 27.80 0.49 -12.28
C TYR A 338 28.91 -0.16 -11.42
N PRO A 339 28.66 -0.38 -10.12
CA PRO A 339 29.61 -1.05 -9.23
C PRO A 339 29.93 -2.47 -9.70
N HIS A 340 31.21 -2.85 -9.75
CA HIS A 340 31.63 -4.20 -10.16
C HIS A 340 31.16 -5.33 -9.22
N GLN A 341 30.79 -5.02 -7.97
CA GLN A 341 30.27 -6.00 -7.00
C GLN A 341 28.77 -6.27 -7.14
N LEU A 342 28.11 -5.62 -8.11
CA LEU A 342 26.68 -5.74 -8.31
C LEU A 342 26.28 -7.17 -8.68
N LYS A 343 25.38 -7.77 -7.88
CA LYS A 343 24.84 -9.13 -8.10
C LYS A 343 23.50 -9.10 -8.81
N LYS A 344 22.71 -8.04 -8.61
CA LYS A 344 21.41 -7.86 -9.23
C LYS A 344 21.22 -6.46 -9.79
N LEU A 345 20.84 -6.38 -11.06
CA LEU A 345 20.46 -5.14 -11.73
C LEU A 345 19.01 -5.24 -12.21
N THR A 346 18.20 -4.27 -11.80
CA THR A 346 16.86 -4.05 -12.34
C THR A 346 16.82 -2.71 -13.04
N TYR A 347 16.74 -2.76 -14.36
CA TYR A 347 16.62 -1.59 -15.20
C TYR A 347 15.16 -1.32 -15.52
N ARG A 348 14.70 -0.08 -15.34
CA ARG A 348 13.36 0.35 -15.70
C ARG A 348 13.43 1.64 -16.52
N TYR A 349 12.79 1.68 -17.67
CA TYR A 349 12.84 2.88 -18.52
C TYR A 349 11.51 3.15 -19.19
N ASN A 350 11.09 4.42 -19.15
CA ASN A 350 9.92 4.91 -19.87
C ASN A 350 10.38 5.43 -21.24
N ASN A 351 9.84 4.88 -22.34
CA ASN A 351 10.05 5.35 -23.72
C ASN A 351 11.51 5.37 -24.22
N GLY A 352 12.14 4.21 -24.38
CA GLY A 352 13.51 4.14 -24.93
C GLY A 352 13.76 2.97 -25.85
N HIS A 353 14.43 3.25 -26.97
CA HIS A 353 15.24 2.27 -27.69
C HIS A 353 16.50 1.99 -26.87
N VAL A 354 16.91 0.73 -26.75
CA VAL A 354 18.21 0.39 -26.16
C VAL A 354 19.26 0.46 -27.26
N GLU A 355 20.19 1.40 -27.10
CA GLU A 355 21.41 1.48 -27.90
C GLU A 355 22.35 0.31 -27.56
N GLU A 356 23.43 0.13 -28.34
CA GLU A 356 24.46 -0.87 -28.03
C GLU A 356 24.96 -0.68 -26.59
N THR A 357 24.69 -1.67 -25.75
CA THR A 357 24.96 -1.62 -24.32
C THR A 357 25.83 -2.79 -23.90
N ASP A 358 26.98 -2.47 -23.33
CA ASP A 358 27.94 -3.45 -22.85
C ASP A 358 28.04 -3.42 -21.33
N ILE A 359 27.47 -4.43 -20.69
CA ILE A 359 27.57 -4.65 -19.24
C ILE A 359 28.42 -5.89 -18.91
N SER A 360 29.24 -6.37 -19.86
CA SER A 360 30.10 -7.55 -19.67
C SER A 360 31.15 -7.37 -18.57
N HIS A 361 31.47 -6.12 -18.25
CA HIS A 361 32.38 -5.74 -17.16
C HIS A 361 31.82 -5.99 -15.75
N LEU A 362 30.51 -6.26 -15.61
CA LEU A 362 29.85 -6.57 -14.34
C LEU A 362 29.98 -8.06 -14.01
N THR A 363 31.20 -8.49 -13.73
CA THR A 363 31.56 -9.93 -13.60
C THR A 363 30.88 -10.67 -12.43
N GLN A 364 30.35 -9.94 -11.44
CA GLN A 364 29.61 -10.51 -10.31
C GLN A 364 28.08 -10.54 -10.53
N LEU A 365 27.59 -10.00 -11.65
CA LEU A 365 26.16 -9.90 -11.92
C LEU A 365 25.57 -11.27 -12.22
N GLU A 366 24.63 -11.71 -11.37
CA GLU A 366 23.95 -12.99 -11.51
C GLU A 366 22.51 -12.83 -12.03
N ASP A 367 21.89 -11.67 -11.83
CA ASP A 367 20.47 -11.44 -12.07
C ASP A 367 20.25 -10.09 -12.77
N LEU A 368 19.71 -10.14 -13.99
CA LEU A 368 19.41 -8.98 -14.81
C LEU A 368 17.92 -8.94 -15.15
N ASN A 369 17.25 -7.85 -14.76
CA ASN A 369 15.85 -7.61 -15.09
C ASN A 369 15.71 -6.30 -15.87
N CYS A 370 15.08 -6.34 -17.04
CA CYS A 370 14.90 -5.19 -17.91
C CYS A 370 13.41 -4.92 -18.16
N PHE A 371 12.85 -3.88 -17.53
CA PHE A 371 11.47 -3.48 -17.69
C PHE A 371 11.38 -2.21 -18.55
N PHE A 372 10.73 -2.32 -19.71
CA PHE A 372 10.48 -1.18 -20.58
C PHE A 372 9.00 -0.86 -20.52
N ASN A 373 8.67 0.36 -20.10
CA ASN A 373 7.28 0.81 -20.06
C ASN A 373 7.00 1.68 -21.28
N THR A 374 5.98 1.33 -22.04
CA THR A 374 5.38 2.19 -23.06
C THR A 374 4.36 3.07 -22.37
N ASN A 375 4.51 4.40 -22.46
CA ASN A 375 3.37 5.26 -22.13
C ASN A 375 2.17 4.84 -23.03
N ASN A 376 1.01 4.68 -22.41
CA ASN A 376 -0.24 4.12 -22.94
C ASN A 376 -0.87 4.89 -24.14
N ASP A 377 -0.10 5.37 -25.12
CA ASP A 377 -0.67 5.87 -26.37
C ASP A 377 -1.05 4.68 -27.26
N TYR A 378 -2.21 4.11 -26.93
CA TYR A 378 -2.89 3.04 -27.67
C TYR A 378 -3.21 3.40 -29.14
N THR A 379 -3.00 4.66 -29.55
CA THR A 379 -3.53 5.25 -30.78
C THR A 379 -2.52 5.33 -31.91
N SER A 380 -1.20 5.24 -31.65
CA SER A 380 -0.19 5.50 -32.69
C SER A 380 0.34 4.26 -33.41
N GLY A 381 0.05 3.04 -32.93
CA GLY A 381 0.51 1.80 -33.57
C GLY A 381 2.05 1.62 -33.62
N THR A 382 2.82 2.51 -33.01
CA THR A 382 4.29 2.44 -32.97
C THR A 382 4.73 1.63 -31.75
N TRP A 383 5.13 0.38 -31.98
CA TRP A 383 5.69 -0.48 -30.94
C TRP A 383 7.13 -0.05 -30.64
N LEU A 384 7.49 0.05 -29.36
CA LEU A 384 8.90 0.16 -28.99
C LEU A 384 9.57 -1.18 -29.29
N GLU A 385 10.61 -1.14 -30.13
CA GLU A 385 11.43 -2.30 -30.44
C GLU A 385 12.70 -2.29 -29.57
N TRP A 386 12.87 -3.36 -28.80
CA TRP A 386 14.09 -3.65 -28.09
C TRP A 386 14.96 -4.62 -28.88
N TYR A 387 16.19 -4.20 -29.22
CA TYR A 387 17.15 -4.99 -29.99
C TYR A 387 18.06 -5.76 -29.03
N GLY A 388 17.72 -7.01 -28.72
CA GLY A 388 18.44 -7.83 -27.74
C GLY A 388 19.89 -8.14 -28.13
N ASN A 389 20.20 -8.23 -29.43
CA ASN A 389 21.57 -8.43 -29.96
C ASN A 389 22.55 -7.31 -29.62
N LYS A 390 22.05 -6.14 -29.25
CA LYS A 390 22.86 -4.99 -28.84
C LYS A 390 23.31 -5.06 -27.38
N LEU A 391 22.87 -6.06 -26.62
CA LEU A 391 23.23 -6.24 -25.22
C LEU A 391 24.35 -7.27 -25.07
N LYS A 392 25.52 -6.84 -24.59
CA LYS A 392 26.60 -7.74 -24.17
C LYS A 392 26.48 -8.01 -22.68
N MET A 393 26.24 -9.28 -22.35
CA MET A 393 25.99 -9.75 -20.98
C MET A 393 27.29 -10.27 -20.33
N PRO A 394 27.41 -10.21 -18.99
CA PRO A 394 28.55 -10.79 -18.28
C PRO A 394 28.50 -12.31 -18.25
N GLU A 395 29.66 -12.96 -18.34
CA GLU A 395 29.79 -14.43 -18.36
C GLU A 395 29.23 -15.13 -17.11
N GLY A 396 29.06 -14.42 -15.99
CA GLY A 396 28.50 -14.95 -14.75
C GLY A 396 26.97 -14.92 -14.64
N LEU A 397 26.26 -14.38 -15.63
CA LEU A 397 24.82 -14.15 -15.55
C LEU A 397 24.02 -15.47 -15.46
N LYS A 398 23.25 -15.64 -14.39
CA LYS A 398 22.41 -16.83 -14.17
C LYS A 398 20.96 -16.63 -14.59
N ARG A 399 20.42 -15.41 -14.42
CA ARG A 399 19.02 -15.09 -14.67
C ARG A 399 18.87 -13.84 -15.52
N PHE A 400 18.03 -13.95 -16.54
CA PHE A 400 17.65 -12.84 -17.41
C PHE A 400 16.12 -12.75 -17.49
N GLU A 401 15.57 -11.58 -17.20
CA GLU A 401 14.13 -11.31 -17.32
C GLU A 401 13.88 -9.99 -18.06
N THR A 402 12.86 -9.98 -18.91
CA THR A 402 12.23 -8.75 -19.39
C THR A 402 10.82 -8.58 -18.82
N GLY A 403 10.43 -7.33 -18.58
CA GLY A 403 9.15 -6.98 -17.97
C GLY A 403 7.90 -7.34 -18.76
N THR A 404 6.74 -7.30 -18.11
CA THR A 404 5.42 -7.54 -18.72
C THR A 404 4.58 -6.28 -18.87
N ALA A 405 5.12 -5.11 -18.48
CA ALA A 405 4.38 -3.86 -18.40
C ALA A 405 4.49 -3.08 -19.71
N GLY A 406 3.51 -3.27 -20.60
CA GLY A 406 3.40 -2.52 -21.85
C GLY A 406 3.51 -3.38 -23.10
N TYR A 407 3.08 -2.81 -24.23
CA TYR A 407 3.07 -3.44 -25.54
C TYR A 407 4.37 -3.11 -26.27
N TYR A 408 5.46 -3.83 -25.95
CA TYR A 408 6.74 -3.67 -26.64
C TYR A 408 7.16 -4.96 -27.34
N LEU A 409 7.89 -4.78 -28.43
CA LEU A 409 8.39 -5.83 -29.28
C LEU A 409 9.86 -6.09 -28.98
N ILE A 410 10.23 -7.36 -28.84
CA ILE A 410 11.61 -7.79 -28.65
C ILE A 410 12.10 -8.41 -29.95
N ASN A 411 13.21 -7.89 -30.47
CA ASN A 411 13.98 -8.57 -31.50
C ASN A 411 15.07 -9.41 -30.82
N VAL A 412 14.98 -10.72 -31.02
CA VAL A 412 15.90 -11.73 -30.45
C VAL A 412 16.92 -12.25 -31.46
N GLU A 413 16.86 -11.80 -32.71
CA GLU A 413 17.83 -12.18 -33.75
C GLU A 413 19.25 -11.84 -33.28
N ASP A 414 20.18 -12.80 -33.37
CA ASP A 414 21.56 -12.70 -32.90
C ASP A 414 21.77 -12.40 -31.40
N MET A 415 20.72 -12.50 -30.58
CA MET A 415 20.85 -12.36 -29.13
C MET A 415 21.66 -13.52 -28.56
N ARG A 416 22.72 -13.21 -27.80
CA ARG A 416 23.62 -14.21 -27.21
C ARG A 416 23.53 -14.19 -25.70
N PHE A 417 23.35 -15.38 -25.12
CA PHE A 417 23.39 -15.58 -23.68
C PHE A 417 24.68 -16.28 -23.27
N PRO A 418 25.27 -15.90 -22.13
CA PRO A 418 26.44 -16.58 -21.58
C PRO A 418 26.08 -18.02 -21.20
N SER A 419 27.09 -18.90 -21.23
CA SER A 419 26.89 -20.33 -20.96
C SER A 419 26.38 -20.65 -19.55
N SER A 420 26.56 -19.71 -18.62
CA SER A 420 26.13 -19.79 -17.22
C SER A 420 24.64 -19.58 -16.99
N VAL A 421 23.89 -19.08 -17.99
CA VAL A 421 22.48 -18.74 -17.82
C VAL A 421 21.64 -19.98 -17.51
N GLN A 422 20.77 -19.87 -16.51
CA GLN A 422 19.93 -20.95 -15.99
C GLN A 422 18.45 -20.67 -16.20
N SER A 423 18.05 -19.40 -16.23
CA SER A 423 16.66 -18.98 -16.42
C SER A 423 16.57 -17.78 -17.35
N ILE A 424 15.69 -17.88 -18.34
CA ILE A 424 15.35 -16.80 -19.27
C ILE A 424 13.84 -16.57 -19.25
N LYS A 425 13.44 -15.32 -19.05
CA LYS A 425 12.04 -14.90 -19.14
C LYS A 425 11.87 -13.69 -20.04
N PHE A 426 11.04 -13.83 -21.05
CA PHE A 426 10.58 -12.73 -21.88
C PHE A 426 9.14 -12.37 -21.52
N GLY A 427 8.94 -11.26 -20.80
CA GLY A 427 7.61 -10.77 -20.44
C GLY A 427 6.90 -10.01 -21.57
N GLY A 428 7.67 -9.40 -22.49
CA GLY A 428 7.16 -8.74 -23.69
C GLY A 428 6.88 -9.70 -24.85
N THR A 429 6.44 -9.17 -25.99
CA THR A 429 6.16 -9.96 -27.20
C THR A 429 7.42 -10.01 -28.08
N ILE A 430 7.90 -11.20 -28.43
CA ILE A 430 8.97 -11.37 -29.41
C ILE A 430 8.38 -11.21 -30.81
N LYS A 431 8.87 -10.22 -31.58
CA LYS A 431 8.35 -9.90 -32.92
C LYS A 431 8.66 -11.02 -33.90
N SER A 432 9.94 -11.28 -34.13
CA SER A 432 10.40 -12.31 -35.06
C SER A 432 11.86 -12.68 -34.81
N GLY A 433 12.27 -13.81 -35.38
CA GLY A 433 13.67 -14.23 -35.39
C GLY A 433 13.86 -15.69 -34.95
N THR A 434 15.12 -16.15 -35.00
CA THR A 434 15.50 -17.44 -34.45
C THR A 434 16.12 -17.25 -33.08
N LEU A 435 15.47 -17.77 -32.05
CA LEU A 435 16.01 -17.85 -30.70
C LEU A 435 16.68 -19.21 -30.53
N ASP A 436 17.97 -19.27 -30.87
CA ASP A 436 18.77 -20.50 -30.73
C ASP A 436 19.38 -20.59 -29.34
N LEU A 437 18.71 -21.32 -28.45
CA LEU A 437 19.17 -21.61 -27.09
C LEU A 437 19.82 -22.99 -26.97
N SER A 438 20.03 -23.70 -28.09
CA SER A 438 20.57 -25.07 -28.07
C SER A 438 22.00 -25.15 -27.55
N VAL A 439 22.72 -24.03 -27.57
CA VAL A 439 24.11 -23.89 -27.11
C VAL A 439 24.23 -23.42 -25.66
N GLN A 440 23.14 -23.33 -24.90
CA GLN A 440 23.11 -22.94 -23.49
C GLN A 440 22.96 -24.20 -22.60
N PRO A 441 24.06 -24.88 -22.25
CA PRO A 441 24.00 -26.19 -21.58
C PRO A 441 23.39 -26.14 -20.18
N ASN A 442 23.43 -24.98 -19.52
CA ASN A 442 22.95 -24.80 -18.15
C ASN A 442 21.53 -24.25 -18.06
N LEU A 443 20.87 -23.94 -19.19
CA LEU A 443 19.52 -23.39 -19.20
C LEU A 443 18.52 -24.45 -18.70
N LYS A 444 17.82 -24.12 -17.62
CA LYS A 444 16.81 -24.97 -16.97
C LYS A 444 15.39 -24.48 -17.19
N GLU A 445 15.20 -23.16 -17.26
CA GLU A 445 13.88 -22.55 -17.33
C GLU A 445 13.78 -21.54 -18.47
N LEU A 446 12.71 -21.66 -19.27
CA LEU A 446 12.35 -20.69 -20.29
C LEU A 446 10.88 -20.29 -20.16
N THR A 447 10.66 -18.98 -20.07
CA THR A 447 9.33 -18.39 -20.22
C THR A 447 9.33 -17.39 -21.38
N ILE A 448 8.42 -17.57 -22.33
CA ILE A 448 8.13 -16.63 -23.40
C ILE A 448 6.64 -16.32 -23.32
N ASN A 449 6.29 -15.06 -23.04
CA ASN A 449 4.89 -14.66 -22.96
C ASN A 449 4.19 -14.77 -24.33
N GLU A 450 4.79 -14.19 -25.37
CA GLU A 450 4.31 -14.29 -26.74
C GLU A 450 5.47 -14.19 -27.74
N MET A 451 5.46 -15.00 -28.78
CA MET A 451 6.33 -14.90 -29.96
C MET A 451 5.47 -14.91 -31.22
N GLN A 452 5.59 -13.92 -32.11
CA GLN A 452 4.68 -13.78 -33.25
C GLN A 452 5.09 -14.61 -34.48
N ASN A 453 6.38 -14.65 -34.80
CA ASN A 453 6.89 -15.42 -35.93
C ASN A 453 8.37 -15.77 -35.71
N GLY A 454 8.64 -16.93 -35.10
CA GLY A 454 10.01 -17.30 -34.80
C GLY A 454 10.20 -18.78 -34.53
N VAL A 455 11.45 -19.19 -34.57
CA VAL A 455 11.89 -20.54 -34.26
C VAL A 455 12.60 -20.50 -32.91
N VAL A 456 12.19 -21.37 -32.00
CA VAL A 456 12.87 -21.56 -30.71
C VAL A 456 13.58 -22.90 -30.75
N LYS A 457 14.91 -22.91 -30.60
CA LYS A 457 15.67 -24.14 -30.40
C LYS A 457 16.10 -24.22 -28.96
N LEU A 458 15.83 -25.36 -28.32
CA LEU A 458 16.02 -25.52 -26.88
C LEU A 458 17.16 -26.50 -26.58
N PRO A 459 17.89 -26.33 -25.47
CA PRO A 459 18.90 -27.28 -25.06
C PRO A 459 18.25 -28.51 -24.43
N VAL A 460 18.88 -29.69 -24.60
CA VAL A 460 18.39 -30.98 -24.09
C VAL A 460 18.18 -30.97 -22.56
N GLY A 461 18.94 -30.13 -21.84
CA GLY A 461 18.94 -30.03 -20.38
C GLY A 461 17.79 -29.23 -19.76
N ILE A 462 16.88 -28.66 -20.55
CA ILE A 462 15.79 -27.81 -20.08
C ILE A 462 14.76 -28.61 -19.26
N GLU A 463 14.26 -28.01 -18.18
CA GLU A 463 13.37 -28.67 -17.22
C GLU A 463 11.99 -28.02 -17.19
N ARG A 464 11.89 -26.71 -17.45
CA ARG A 464 10.63 -25.97 -17.36
C ARG A 464 10.44 -25.06 -18.57
N ILE A 465 9.29 -25.23 -19.24
CA ILE A 465 8.92 -24.45 -20.43
C ILE A 465 7.54 -23.84 -20.23
N ASN A 466 7.45 -22.52 -20.43
CA ASN A 466 6.19 -21.81 -20.62
C ASN A 466 6.28 -20.93 -21.86
N ILE A 467 5.70 -21.34 -22.99
CA ILE A 467 5.85 -20.64 -24.27
C ILE A 467 4.47 -20.30 -24.84
N GLY A 468 4.21 -19.01 -25.00
CA GLY A 468 3.26 -18.51 -25.98
C GLY A 468 3.97 -18.22 -27.30
N ALA A 469 3.59 -18.88 -28.40
CA ALA A 469 4.24 -18.68 -29.69
C ALA A 469 3.31 -18.95 -30.88
N ARG A 470 3.58 -18.29 -32.00
CA ARG A 470 3.05 -18.67 -33.31
C ARG A 470 4.22 -19.18 -34.14
N THR A 471 4.23 -20.49 -34.32
CA THR A 471 5.21 -21.21 -35.12
C THR A 471 4.47 -22.32 -35.85
N PRO A 472 4.78 -22.60 -37.12
CA PRO A 472 4.20 -23.74 -37.83
C PRO A 472 4.59 -25.08 -37.19
N GLU A 473 5.73 -25.13 -36.51
CA GLU A 473 6.26 -26.32 -35.86
C GLU A 473 6.97 -25.98 -34.54
N LEU A 474 6.74 -26.79 -33.51
CA LEU A 474 7.51 -26.76 -32.27
C LEU A 474 7.98 -28.18 -31.96
N ASP A 475 9.27 -28.43 -32.18
CA ASP A 475 9.89 -29.72 -31.90
C ASP A 475 10.52 -29.75 -30.49
N LEU A 476 9.94 -30.58 -29.63
CA LEU A 476 10.39 -30.85 -28.27
C LEU A 476 10.89 -32.29 -28.12
N SER A 477 11.03 -33.05 -29.21
CA SER A 477 11.32 -34.50 -29.18
C SER A 477 12.65 -34.85 -28.49
N HIS A 478 13.62 -33.93 -28.50
CA HIS A 478 14.93 -34.10 -27.89
C HIS A 478 14.98 -33.75 -26.39
N LEU A 479 13.89 -33.22 -25.81
CA LEU A 479 13.89 -32.71 -24.44
C LEU A 479 13.62 -33.80 -23.40
N THR A 480 14.68 -34.44 -22.93
CA THR A 480 14.58 -35.61 -22.05
C THR A 480 14.40 -35.29 -20.56
N ASN A 481 14.58 -34.04 -20.13
CA ASN A 481 14.53 -33.63 -18.72
C ASN A 481 13.30 -32.79 -18.35
N LEU A 482 12.30 -32.74 -19.23
CA LEU A 482 11.17 -31.83 -19.06
C LEU A 482 10.27 -32.22 -17.87
N GLN A 483 10.17 -31.33 -16.88
CA GLN A 483 9.39 -31.49 -15.65
C GLN A 483 8.18 -30.56 -15.58
N TYR A 484 8.13 -29.53 -16.41
CA TYR A 484 7.00 -28.60 -16.52
C TYR A 484 6.82 -28.13 -17.96
N LEU A 485 5.60 -28.23 -18.48
CA LEU A 485 5.25 -27.79 -19.82
C LEU A 485 3.92 -27.01 -19.81
N SER A 486 3.97 -25.79 -20.35
CA SER A 486 2.80 -24.94 -20.60
C SER A 486 2.99 -24.28 -21.96
N LEU A 487 2.02 -24.45 -22.85
CA LEU A 487 2.10 -23.98 -24.22
C LEU A 487 0.82 -23.24 -24.61
N SER A 488 0.98 -22.08 -25.23
CA SER A 488 -0.12 -21.35 -25.86
C SER A 488 0.23 -21.08 -27.32
N LEU A 489 -0.16 -21.98 -28.20
CA LEU A 489 0.28 -21.98 -29.59
C LEU A 489 -0.82 -21.52 -30.54
N GLY A 490 -0.48 -20.55 -31.40
CA GLY A 490 -1.32 -20.16 -32.55
C GLY A 490 -2.46 -19.17 -32.28
N SER A 491 -2.62 -18.69 -31.04
CA SER A 491 -3.69 -17.75 -30.66
C SER A 491 -3.19 -16.42 -30.13
N THR A 492 -3.78 -15.30 -30.56
CA THR A 492 -3.47 -13.97 -30.01
C THR A 492 -4.67 -13.06 -29.86
N ASN A 493 -4.44 -11.92 -29.22
CA ASN A 493 -5.37 -10.82 -29.19
C ASN A 493 -5.68 -10.35 -30.63
N LYS A 494 -6.89 -10.67 -31.13
CA LYS A 494 -7.40 -10.33 -32.47
C LYS A 494 -7.26 -8.86 -32.85
N VAL A 495 -7.23 -7.99 -31.83
CA VAL A 495 -7.21 -6.54 -32.01
C VAL A 495 -5.91 -6.04 -32.66
N PHE A 496 -4.78 -6.71 -32.41
CA PHE A 496 -3.46 -6.17 -32.78
C PHE A 496 -2.80 -6.86 -33.97
N PHE A 497 -3.11 -8.13 -34.24
CA PHE A 497 -2.48 -8.92 -35.31
C PHE A 497 -3.50 -9.84 -36.00
N PRO A 498 -4.48 -9.27 -36.73
CA PRO A 498 -5.57 -10.04 -37.34
C PRO A 498 -5.07 -11.02 -38.41
N GLU A 499 -4.03 -10.69 -39.15
CA GLU A 499 -3.45 -11.52 -40.22
C GLU A 499 -2.70 -12.77 -39.74
N LEU A 500 -2.40 -12.86 -38.45
CA LEU A 500 -1.64 -13.97 -37.84
C LEU A 500 -2.53 -14.85 -36.93
N THR A 501 -3.84 -14.85 -37.16
CA THR A 501 -4.81 -15.65 -36.37
C THR A 501 -5.03 -17.03 -36.97
N ASN A 502 -5.17 -18.03 -36.11
CA ASN A 502 -5.55 -19.40 -36.45
C ASN A 502 -4.59 -20.14 -37.39
N ILE A 503 -3.28 -20.08 -37.11
CA ILE A 503 -2.29 -20.93 -37.80
C ILE A 503 -2.23 -22.28 -37.08
N PRO A 504 -2.53 -23.42 -37.75
CA PRO A 504 -2.30 -24.75 -37.21
C PRO A 504 -0.83 -25.01 -36.94
N VAL A 505 -0.53 -25.72 -35.85
CA VAL A 505 0.84 -26.02 -35.42
C VAL A 505 1.09 -27.52 -35.44
N THR A 506 2.28 -27.94 -35.83
CA THR A 506 2.80 -29.29 -35.56
C THR A 506 3.58 -29.27 -34.26
N LEU A 507 3.03 -29.90 -33.22
CA LEU A 507 3.68 -30.04 -31.91
C LEU A 507 4.29 -31.45 -31.79
N ILE A 508 5.62 -31.55 -31.73
CA ILE A 508 6.32 -32.83 -31.56
C ILE A 508 6.75 -32.96 -30.10
N LEU A 509 6.16 -33.90 -29.36
CA LEU A 509 6.40 -34.06 -27.93
C LEU A 509 7.64 -34.93 -27.64
N PRO A 510 8.28 -34.76 -26.47
CA PRO A 510 9.31 -35.67 -26.00
C PRO A 510 8.72 -37.07 -25.79
N PRO A 511 9.41 -38.15 -26.21
CA PRO A 511 8.90 -39.51 -26.07
C PRO A 511 8.78 -39.97 -24.61
N ASN A 512 9.46 -39.29 -23.68
CA ASN A 512 9.46 -39.59 -22.25
C ASN A 512 8.67 -38.57 -21.41
N LEU A 513 7.84 -37.73 -22.04
CA LEU A 513 7.01 -36.76 -21.34
C LEU A 513 6.16 -37.45 -20.26
N GLN A 514 6.19 -36.92 -19.04
CA GLN A 514 5.41 -37.42 -17.92
C GLN A 514 4.16 -36.59 -17.70
N GLU A 515 3.06 -37.22 -17.29
CA GLU A 515 1.80 -36.54 -17.00
C GLU A 515 1.95 -35.45 -15.94
N SER A 516 2.81 -35.68 -14.94
CA SER A 516 3.11 -34.71 -13.88
C SER A 516 3.61 -33.38 -14.41
N ALA A 517 4.23 -33.33 -15.60
CA ALA A 517 4.73 -32.11 -16.22
C ALA A 517 3.62 -31.11 -16.60
N LEU A 518 2.36 -31.55 -16.69
CA LEU A 518 1.21 -30.71 -17.04
C LEU A 518 0.31 -30.38 -15.83
N SER A 519 0.58 -30.96 -14.66
CA SER A 519 -0.33 -30.95 -13.50
C SER A 519 -0.32 -29.67 -12.64
N GLY A 520 0.52 -28.67 -12.98
CA GLY A 520 0.75 -27.46 -12.17
C GLY A 520 -0.04 -26.20 -12.56
N VAL A 521 -0.87 -26.22 -13.60
CA VAL A 521 -1.56 -25.01 -14.09
C VAL A 521 -2.90 -24.81 -13.38
N ASN A 522 -2.93 -23.87 -12.44
CA ASN A 522 -4.01 -23.70 -11.46
C ASN A 522 -4.95 -22.52 -11.77
N ILE A 523 -5.34 -22.33 -13.05
CA ILE A 523 -6.20 -21.20 -13.45
C ILE A 523 -7.18 -21.57 -14.57
N GLY A 524 -8.08 -22.53 -14.33
CA GLY A 524 -9.33 -22.71 -15.12
C GLY A 524 -9.20 -22.94 -16.64
N ARG A 525 -7.98 -23.10 -17.18
CA ARG A 525 -7.65 -23.39 -18.57
C ARG A 525 -6.69 -24.55 -18.63
N LYS A 526 -6.71 -25.29 -19.73
CA LYS A 526 -5.77 -26.40 -19.91
C LYS A 526 -4.36 -25.85 -20.21
N PRO A 527 -3.28 -26.58 -19.83
CA PRO A 527 -1.90 -26.10 -19.96
C PRO A 527 -1.40 -26.08 -21.41
N ILE A 528 -2.08 -26.76 -22.35
CA ILE A 528 -1.73 -26.80 -23.77
C ILE A 528 -2.88 -26.20 -24.56
N ASN A 529 -2.67 -25.03 -25.14
CA ASN A 529 -3.64 -24.39 -26.03
C ASN A 529 -3.15 -24.48 -27.47
N LEU A 530 -3.99 -24.99 -28.37
CA LEU A 530 -3.68 -25.16 -29.79
C LEU A 530 -4.76 -24.52 -30.66
N THR A 531 -4.39 -24.08 -31.86
CA THR A 531 -5.35 -23.76 -32.91
C THR A 531 -6.01 -25.04 -33.45
N PRO A 532 -7.31 -25.04 -33.81
CA PRO A 532 -7.91 -26.14 -34.56
C PRO A 532 -7.14 -26.49 -35.84
N GLY A 533 -7.05 -27.79 -36.13
CA GLY A 533 -6.25 -28.32 -37.25
C GLY A 533 -4.78 -28.55 -36.91
N SER A 534 -4.33 -28.21 -35.70
CA SER A 534 -2.98 -28.55 -35.22
C SER A 534 -2.78 -30.06 -35.11
N THR A 535 -1.56 -30.53 -35.37
CA THR A 535 -1.17 -31.94 -35.28
C THR A 535 -0.24 -32.14 -34.10
N ILE A 536 -0.45 -33.21 -33.33
CA ILE A 536 0.42 -33.62 -32.22
C ILE A 536 1.14 -34.90 -32.63
N VAL A 537 2.47 -34.89 -32.54
CA VAL A 537 3.34 -36.04 -32.83
C VAL A 537 3.90 -36.56 -31.50
N ASN A 538 4.00 -37.88 -31.38
CA ASN A 538 4.36 -38.60 -30.14
C ASN A 538 3.38 -38.35 -28.98
N GLU A 539 2.08 -38.18 -29.28
CA GLU A 539 1.05 -37.93 -28.29
C GLU A 539 0.87 -39.12 -27.30
N PRO A 540 1.12 -38.92 -25.99
CA PRO A 540 0.77 -39.92 -24.99
C PRO A 540 -0.76 -40.06 -24.85
N ALA A 541 -1.25 -41.27 -24.57
CA ALA A 541 -2.70 -41.53 -24.47
C ALA A 541 -3.45 -40.67 -23.42
N TRP A 542 -2.74 -40.10 -22.44
CA TRP A 542 -3.31 -39.24 -21.41
C TRP A 542 -3.29 -37.74 -21.78
N PHE A 543 -2.68 -37.34 -22.89
CA PHE A 543 -2.34 -35.94 -23.19
C PHE A 543 -3.56 -35.06 -23.50
N ASP A 544 -4.55 -35.57 -24.25
CA ASP A 544 -5.74 -34.82 -24.68
C ASP A 544 -6.54 -34.16 -23.53
N LYS A 545 -6.50 -34.72 -22.32
CA LYS A 545 -7.13 -34.10 -21.13
C LYS A 545 -6.52 -32.73 -20.77
N TYR A 546 -5.33 -32.44 -21.26
CA TYR A 546 -4.59 -31.20 -21.06
C TYR A 546 -4.52 -30.31 -22.31
N VAL A 547 -5.18 -30.68 -23.40
CA VAL A 547 -5.25 -29.88 -24.64
C VAL A 547 -6.59 -29.15 -24.76
N GLU A 548 -6.54 -27.84 -24.94
CA GLU A 548 -7.68 -27.00 -25.30
C GLU A 548 -7.48 -26.43 -26.70
N TYR A 549 -8.45 -26.64 -27.58
CA TYR A 549 -8.45 -26.04 -28.91
C TYR A 549 -9.17 -24.71 -28.87
N ILE A 550 -8.45 -23.60 -29.02
CA ILE A 550 -9.03 -22.27 -28.88
C ILE A 550 -9.28 -21.65 -30.25
N ASN A 551 -10.55 -21.32 -30.53
CA ASN A 551 -10.94 -20.42 -31.60
C ASN A 551 -11.02 -19.01 -31.03
N TYR A 552 -10.13 -18.13 -31.44
CA TYR A 552 -10.26 -16.70 -31.14
C TYR A 552 -11.06 -16.00 -32.21
#